data_AF-A0A9P5ND47-F1
#
_entry.id   AF-A0A9P5ND47-F1
#
_cell.length_a   1.000
_cell.length_b   1.000
_cell.length_c   1.000
_cell.angle_alpha   90.00
_cell.angle_beta   90.00
_cell.angle_gamma   90.00
#
_symmetry.space_group_name_H-M   'P 1'
#
loop_
_entity.id
_entity.type
_entity.pdbx_description
1 polymer ?
#
loop_
_entity_poly.entity_id
_entity_poly.type
_entity_poly.pdbx_seq_one_letter_code
_entity_poly.pdbx_strand_id
1 'polypeptide(L)'
;MPTVFFHLIINISPPSISSLSTDALSLIFETLILTNTSRNEGLPLSQLIRASQVCHDWREITLDSPLLWGRCISLNHPILLEEQWRKEILRRSGKAPLWIQGKMLMEKITNFFFAIIKEEWERVQVLDVILVDSSDMWNGAWAPILRPSPMLQIFKLANEFSPFTRYPAPFLTDHAPQIKIFRSSNISFNLHAPWISHIQELTSEVHSPCQMSLLH
;
A
#
# COMPACT_ATOMS: atom_id res chain seq x y z
N MET A 1 -10.34 24.92 -69.07
CA MET A 1 -11.33 24.99 -67.96
C MET A 1 -10.94 23.96 -66.91
N PRO A 2 -11.00 24.30 -65.60
CA PRO A 2 -10.15 23.70 -64.57
C PRO A 2 -10.91 22.67 -63.73
N THR A 3 -10.20 21.67 -63.19
CA THR A 3 -10.61 21.07 -61.91
C THR A 3 -9.36 20.90 -61.05
N VAL A 4 -9.21 21.82 -60.11
CA VAL A 4 -8.21 21.79 -59.05
C VAL A 4 -8.74 20.83 -57.99
N PHE A 5 -8.13 19.65 -57.84
CA PHE A 5 -8.35 18.81 -56.66
C PHE A 5 -7.29 19.16 -55.61
N PHE A 6 -7.65 20.05 -54.70
CA PHE A 6 -6.97 20.21 -53.42
C PHE A 6 -7.19 18.93 -52.60
N HIS A 7 -6.18 18.07 -52.51
CA HIS A 7 -6.13 17.11 -51.41
C HIS A 7 -5.66 17.85 -50.16
N LEU A 8 -6.63 18.24 -49.32
CA LEU A 8 -6.37 18.59 -47.93
C LEU A 8 -5.86 17.31 -47.24
N ILE A 9 -4.54 17.21 -47.04
CA ILE A 9 -4.00 16.32 -46.02
C ILE A 9 -4.32 17.00 -44.69
N ILE A 10 -5.42 16.58 -44.06
CA ILE A 10 -5.68 16.93 -42.66
C ILE A 10 -4.57 16.24 -41.88
N ASN A 11 -3.57 17.03 -41.50
CA ASN A 11 -2.49 16.61 -40.61
C ASN A 11 -3.10 16.53 -39.20
N ILE A 12 -3.83 15.45 -38.92
CA ILE A 12 -4.34 15.17 -37.57
C ILE A 12 -3.13 14.75 -36.75
N SER A 13 -2.44 15.75 -36.18
CA SER A 13 -1.51 15.50 -35.09
C SER A 13 -2.26 14.68 -34.04
N PRO A 14 -1.70 13.56 -33.53
CA PRO A 14 -2.37 12.80 -32.50
C PRO A 14 -2.75 13.74 -31.36
N PRO A 15 -3.95 13.59 -30.77
CA PRO A 15 -4.39 14.45 -29.68
C PRO A 15 -3.32 14.40 -28.58
N SER A 16 -2.85 15.60 -28.19
CA SER A 16 -1.89 15.73 -27.11
C SER A 16 -2.47 15.08 -25.86
N ILE A 17 -1.63 14.44 -25.05
CA ILE A 17 -2.05 13.92 -23.73
C ILE A 17 -2.67 15.04 -22.86
N SER A 18 -2.30 16.30 -23.12
CA SER A 18 -2.90 17.48 -22.48
C SER A 18 -4.37 17.74 -22.85
N SER A 19 -4.93 17.03 -23.83
CA SER A 19 -6.36 17.12 -24.19
C SER A 19 -7.20 16.00 -23.58
N LEU A 20 -6.62 15.15 -22.74
CA LEU A 20 -7.37 14.15 -21.97
C LEU A 20 -8.21 14.84 -20.89
N SER A 21 -9.38 14.27 -20.59
CA SER A 21 -10.18 14.75 -19.47
C SER A 21 -9.48 14.48 -18.13
N THR A 22 -9.84 15.27 -17.11
CA THR A 22 -9.38 15.07 -15.74
C THR A 22 -9.65 13.66 -15.23
N ASP A 23 -10.79 13.06 -15.59
CA ASP A 23 -11.14 11.68 -15.22
C ASP A 23 -10.20 10.66 -15.86
N ALA A 24 -9.86 10.83 -17.15
CA ALA A 24 -8.94 9.95 -17.85
C ALA A 24 -7.52 10.05 -17.26
N LEU A 25 -7.06 11.26 -16.95
CA LEU A 25 -5.76 11.47 -16.29
C LEU A 25 -5.73 10.86 -14.88
N SER A 26 -6.81 11.02 -14.10
CA SER A 26 -6.93 10.41 -12.77
C SER A 26 -6.87 8.89 -12.84
N LEU A 27 -7.58 8.28 -13.80
CA LEU A 27 -7.54 6.84 -14.03
C LEU A 27 -6.13 6.36 -14.43
N ILE A 28 -5.41 7.13 -15.25
CA ILE A 28 -4.02 6.83 -15.61
C ILE A 28 -3.14 6.83 -14.36
N PHE A 29 -3.24 7.85 -13.52
CA PHE A 29 -2.44 7.92 -12.28
C PHE A 29 -2.78 6.81 -11.31
N GLU A 30 -4.06 6.46 -11.15
CA GLU A 30 -4.45 5.29 -10.35
C GLU A 30 -3.87 4.00 -10.93
N THR A 31 -3.92 3.82 -12.25
CA THR A 31 -3.37 2.63 -12.91
C THR A 31 -1.85 2.54 -12.74
N LEU A 32 -1.13 3.66 -12.80
CA LEU A 32 0.32 3.71 -12.55
C LEU A 32 0.65 3.26 -11.12
N ILE A 33 -0.16 3.65 -10.14
CA ILE A 33 0.01 3.18 -8.76
C ILE A 33 -0.28 1.69 -8.68
N LEU A 34 -1.45 1.23 -9.12
CA LEU A 34 -1.93 -0.15 -8.98
C LEU A 34 -1.05 -1.20 -9.67
N THR A 35 -0.47 -0.88 -10.83
CA THR A 35 0.38 -1.82 -11.57
C THR A 35 1.74 -2.04 -10.91
N ASN A 36 2.27 -1.01 -10.26
CA ASN A 36 3.62 -1.05 -9.67
C ASN A 36 3.65 -1.63 -8.25
N THR A 37 2.53 -1.61 -7.53
CA THR A 37 2.40 -2.23 -6.20
C THR A 37 2.60 -3.75 -6.18
N SER A 38 2.61 -4.41 -7.35
CA SER A 38 2.85 -5.86 -7.47
C SER A 38 4.28 -6.26 -7.84
N ARG A 39 5.11 -5.33 -8.33
CA ARG A 39 6.41 -5.68 -8.96
C ARG A 39 7.63 -4.96 -8.39
N ASN A 40 7.49 -3.78 -7.78
CA ASN A 40 8.65 -3.00 -7.34
C ASN A 40 8.35 -2.14 -6.10
N GLU A 41 9.19 -2.31 -5.08
CA GLU A 41 9.18 -1.51 -3.86
C GLU A 41 9.61 -0.07 -4.16
N GLY A 42 8.79 0.94 -3.84
CA GLY A 42 9.14 2.37 -3.95
C GLY A 42 8.77 3.10 -5.24
N LEU A 43 8.21 2.45 -6.27
CA LEU A 43 7.85 3.16 -7.52
C LEU A 43 6.66 4.13 -7.44
N PRO A 44 5.54 3.83 -6.73
CA PRO A 44 4.33 4.63 -6.85
C PRO A 44 4.51 6.10 -6.47
N LEU A 45 5.18 6.37 -5.34
CA LEU A 45 5.41 7.74 -4.87
C LEU A 45 6.34 8.54 -5.81
N SER A 46 7.43 7.92 -6.26
CA SER A 46 8.34 8.53 -7.24
C SER A 46 7.63 8.87 -8.55
N GLN A 47 6.76 8.00 -9.03
CA GLN A 47 5.97 8.24 -10.24
C GLN A 47 4.94 9.34 -10.04
N LEU A 48 4.25 9.38 -8.90
CA LEU A 48 3.31 10.45 -8.57
C LEU A 48 4.00 11.81 -8.51
N ILE A 49 5.18 11.88 -7.88
CA ILE A 49 6.01 13.09 -7.84
C ILE A 49 6.43 13.52 -9.25
N ARG A 50 6.91 12.59 -10.09
CA ARG A 50 7.29 12.88 -11.49
C ARG A 50 6.10 13.35 -12.30
N ALA A 51 4.94 12.73 -12.13
CA ALA A 51 3.70 13.15 -12.79
C ALA A 51 3.33 14.59 -12.42
N SER A 52 3.48 14.98 -11.15
CA SER A 52 3.21 16.35 -10.68
C SER A 52 4.15 17.43 -11.25
N GLN A 53 5.17 17.03 -12.02
CA GLN A 53 6.17 17.92 -12.63
C GLN A 53 6.01 18.05 -14.15
N VAL A 54 5.06 17.35 -14.78
CA VAL A 54 4.89 17.36 -16.24
C VAL A 54 4.32 18.69 -16.74
N CYS A 55 3.18 19.11 -16.20
CA CYS A 55 2.54 20.39 -16.50
C CYS A 55 1.66 20.85 -15.33
N HIS A 56 1.08 22.05 -15.44
CA HIS A 56 0.20 22.60 -14.42
C HIS A 56 -1.00 21.69 -14.13
N ASP A 57 -1.69 21.21 -15.16
CA ASP A 57 -2.91 20.41 -15.00
C ASP A 57 -2.60 19.07 -14.30
N TRP A 58 -1.50 18.41 -14.66
CA TRP A 58 -1.06 17.18 -14.02
C TRP A 58 -0.69 17.41 -12.56
N ARG A 59 -0.04 18.55 -12.28
CA ARG A 59 0.27 18.96 -10.92
C ARG A 59 -1.01 19.13 -10.11
N GLU A 60 -1.98 19.89 -10.60
CA GLU A 60 -3.25 20.13 -9.91
C GLU A 60 -3.96 18.81 -9.59
N ILE A 61 -4.15 17.95 -10.59
CA ILE A 61 -4.82 16.64 -10.43
C ILE A 61 -4.10 15.74 -9.43
N THR A 62 -2.77 15.64 -9.52
CA THR A 62 -1.99 14.76 -8.63
C THR A 62 -1.92 15.31 -7.20
N LEU A 63 -1.82 16.62 -7.04
CA LEU A 63 -1.73 17.27 -5.74
C LEU A 63 -3.07 17.30 -4.99
N ASP A 64 -4.18 17.36 -5.72
CA ASP A 64 -5.55 17.49 -5.20
C ASP A 64 -6.29 16.16 -5.07
N SER A 65 -5.62 15.03 -5.31
CA SER A 65 -6.21 13.70 -5.15
C SER A 65 -5.68 12.98 -3.90
N PRO A 66 -6.40 13.06 -2.76
CA PRO A 66 -6.05 12.35 -1.54
C PRO A 66 -5.88 10.83 -1.72
N LEU A 67 -6.64 10.25 -2.65
CA LEU A 67 -6.58 8.82 -2.94
C LEU A 67 -5.21 8.40 -3.51
N LEU A 68 -4.62 9.21 -4.41
CA LEU A 68 -3.29 8.93 -4.96
C LEU A 68 -2.23 8.96 -3.84
N TRP A 69 -2.29 9.94 -2.95
CA TRP A 69 -1.33 10.06 -1.84
C TRP A 69 -1.50 8.95 -0.79
N GLY A 70 -2.74 8.57 -0.47
CA GLY A 70 -3.03 7.47 0.46
C GLY A 70 -2.54 6.10 -0.05
N ARG A 71 -2.49 5.92 -1.38
CA ARG A 71 -2.05 4.66 -2.01
C ARG A 71 -0.55 4.56 -2.29
N CYS A 72 0.24 5.58 -1.92
CA CYS A 72 1.66 5.67 -2.26
C CYS A 72 2.61 5.44 -1.06
N ILE A 73 2.14 4.96 0.09
CA ILE A 73 2.98 4.76 1.28
C ILE A 73 3.82 3.47 1.10
N SER A 74 5.00 3.64 0.54
CA SER A 74 6.01 2.59 0.39
C SER A 74 7.13 2.76 1.41
N LEU A 75 7.18 1.90 2.42
CA LEU A 75 8.13 1.93 3.55
C LEU A 75 9.61 1.91 3.10
N ASN A 76 9.90 1.35 1.92
CA ASN A 76 11.25 1.30 1.35
C ASN A 76 11.68 2.58 0.63
N HIS A 77 10.79 3.56 0.48
CA HIS A 77 11.09 4.76 -0.28
C HIS A 77 12.02 5.70 0.53
N PRO A 78 13.20 6.10 0.00
CA PRO A 78 14.16 6.92 0.74
C PRO A 78 13.60 8.24 1.27
N ILE A 79 12.68 8.85 0.51
CA ILE A 79 12.00 10.10 0.92
C ILE A 79 11.27 9.99 2.28
N LEU A 80 10.83 8.80 2.68
CA LEU A 80 10.17 8.59 3.98
C LEU A 80 11.16 8.66 5.14
N LEU A 81 12.47 8.72 4.91
CA LEU A 81 13.45 9.00 5.97
C LEU A 81 13.32 10.44 6.49
N GLU A 82 12.84 11.35 5.64
CA GLU A 82 12.58 12.74 5.97
C GLU A 82 11.18 12.90 6.60
N GLU A 83 11.12 13.43 7.81
CA GLU A 83 9.87 13.57 8.57
C GLU A 83 8.84 14.47 7.87
N GLN A 84 9.31 15.54 7.22
CA GLN A 84 8.47 16.47 6.48
C GLN A 84 7.66 15.78 5.38
N TRP A 85 8.25 14.79 4.71
CA TRP A 85 7.57 14.03 3.65
C TRP A 85 6.56 13.04 4.22
N ARG A 86 6.87 12.42 5.36
CA ARG A 86 5.89 11.58 6.09
C ARG A 86 4.64 12.38 6.46
N LYS A 87 4.84 13.57 7.03
CA LYS A 87 3.77 14.52 7.37
C LYS A 87 2.99 14.97 6.13
N GLU A 88 3.69 15.32 5.05
CA GLU A 88 3.06 15.80 3.82
C GLU A 88 2.20 14.71 3.15
N ILE A 89 2.69 13.47 3.08
CA ILE A 89 1.93 12.35 2.51
C ILE A 89 0.65 12.11 3.32
N LEU A 90 0.76 12.06 4.66
CA LEU A 90 -0.42 11.90 5.51
C LEU A 90 -1.39 13.07 5.36
N ARG A 91 -0.89 14.32 5.37
CA ARG A 91 -1.69 15.53 5.18
C ARG A 91 -2.46 15.49 3.86
N ARG A 92 -1.79 15.16 2.75
CA ARG A 92 -2.42 15.08 1.42
C ARG A 92 -3.37 13.89 1.31
N SER A 93 -3.06 12.76 1.95
CA SER A 93 -3.96 11.61 1.98
C SER A 93 -5.29 11.91 2.67
N GLY A 94 -5.34 12.93 3.54
CA GLY A 94 -6.55 13.33 4.25
C GLY A 94 -7.22 12.15 4.94
N LYS A 95 -8.46 11.85 4.53
CA LYS A 95 -9.25 10.69 5.01
C LYS A 95 -9.34 9.55 4.00
N ALA A 96 -8.58 9.62 2.90
CA ALA A 96 -8.57 8.57 1.90
C ALA A 96 -8.00 7.26 2.46
N PRO A 97 -8.40 6.10 1.88
CA PRO A 97 -7.87 4.81 2.28
C PRO A 97 -6.34 4.75 2.14
N LEU A 98 -5.68 4.08 3.08
CA LEU A 98 -4.23 3.92 3.10
C LEU A 98 -3.77 2.57 2.56
N TRP A 99 -2.73 2.61 1.73
CA TRP A 99 -1.98 1.44 1.31
C TRP A 99 -0.57 1.56 1.85
N ILE A 100 -0.22 0.68 2.79
CA ILE A 100 1.07 0.67 3.47
C ILE A 100 1.79 -0.59 3.03
N GLN A 101 2.91 -0.40 2.32
CA GLN A 101 3.61 -1.51 1.67
C GLN A 101 5.12 -1.42 1.83
N GLY A 102 5.82 -2.55 1.80
CA GLY A 102 7.29 -2.61 1.74
C GLY A 102 7.94 -3.25 2.96
N LYS A 103 9.24 -3.02 3.12
CA LYS A 103 10.08 -3.65 4.15
C LYS A 103 10.37 -2.66 5.28
N MET A 104 10.36 -3.17 6.51
CA MET A 104 10.76 -2.40 7.68
C MET A 104 12.26 -2.57 7.92
N LEU A 105 13.07 -1.81 7.17
CA LEU A 105 14.53 -1.91 7.18
C LEU A 105 15.21 -1.01 8.22
N MET A 106 14.53 0.04 8.68
CA MET A 106 15.14 1.09 9.51
C MET A 106 14.21 1.48 10.65
N GLU A 107 14.76 1.72 11.83
CA GLU A 107 14.02 2.11 13.04
C GLU A 107 13.09 3.31 12.81
N LYS A 108 13.55 4.34 12.08
CA LYS A 108 12.73 5.52 11.76
C LYS A 108 11.47 5.17 10.97
N ILE A 109 11.59 4.24 10.02
CA ILE A 109 10.47 3.76 9.21
C ILE A 109 9.54 2.88 10.06
N THR A 110 10.12 2.07 10.93
CA THR A 110 9.37 1.25 11.90
C THR A 110 8.54 2.12 12.84
N ASN A 111 9.12 3.17 13.41
CA ASN A 111 8.41 4.10 14.29
C ASN A 111 7.29 4.83 13.55
N PHE A 112 7.54 5.22 12.30
CA PHE A 112 6.49 5.80 11.45
C PHE A 112 5.36 4.81 11.17
N PHE A 113 5.69 3.57 10.82
CA PHE A 113 4.71 2.51 10.59
C PHE A 113 3.80 2.32 11.80
N PHE A 114 4.36 2.14 12.99
CA PHE A 114 3.56 1.96 14.20
C PHE A 114 2.75 3.20 14.57
N ALA A 115 3.26 4.40 14.31
CA ALA A 115 2.47 5.63 14.48
C ALA A 115 1.24 5.65 13.55
N ILE A 116 1.41 5.30 12.26
CA ILE A 116 0.28 5.21 11.32
C ILE A 116 -0.71 4.15 11.76
N ILE A 117 -0.25 2.95 12.10
CA ILE A 117 -1.13 1.85 12.51
C ILE A 117 -1.86 2.17 13.81
N LYS A 118 -1.27 2.95 14.71
CA LYS A 118 -1.94 3.43 15.92
C LYS A 118 -3.05 4.44 15.60
N GLU A 119 -2.78 5.41 14.74
CA GLU A 119 -3.67 6.56 14.54
C GLU A 119 -4.69 6.37 13.41
N GLU A 120 -4.34 5.59 12.38
CA GLU A 120 -5.04 5.58 11.09
C GLU A 120 -5.58 4.20 10.70
N TRP A 121 -5.57 3.22 11.61
CA TRP A 121 -5.94 1.83 11.34
C TRP A 121 -7.29 1.65 10.64
N GLU A 122 -8.29 2.44 11.02
CA GLU A 122 -9.65 2.31 10.52
C GLU A 122 -9.76 2.58 9.01
N ARG A 123 -8.85 3.40 8.46
CA ARG A 123 -8.79 3.70 7.02
C ARG A 123 -7.70 2.93 6.29
N VAL A 124 -6.98 2.01 6.94
CA VAL A 124 -6.03 1.13 6.25
C VAL A 124 -6.82 0.15 5.40
N GLN A 125 -6.58 0.17 4.08
CA GLN A 125 -7.21 -0.73 3.11
C GLN A 125 -6.25 -1.85 2.68
N VAL A 126 -4.96 -1.53 2.57
CA VAL A 126 -3.91 -2.49 2.20
C VAL A 126 -2.77 -2.37 3.19
N LEU A 127 -2.43 -3.50 3.81
CA LEU A 127 -1.22 -3.70 4.60
C LEU A 127 -0.43 -4.83 3.93
N ASP A 128 0.75 -4.52 3.38
CA ASP A 128 1.61 -5.50 2.70
C ASP A 128 3.07 -5.28 3.14
N VAL A 129 3.42 -5.80 4.32
CA VAL A 129 4.66 -5.46 5.01
C VAL A 129 5.50 -6.69 5.31
N ILE A 130 6.81 -6.55 5.11
CA ILE A 130 7.80 -7.56 5.46
C ILE A 130 8.68 -7.01 6.58
N LEU A 131 8.80 -7.78 7.66
CA LEU A 131 9.68 -7.47 8.78
C LEU A 131 11.06 -8.11 8.55
N VAL A 132 12.09 -7.28 8.58
CA VAL A 132 13.49 -7.68 8.32
C VAL A 132 14.33 -7.68 9.61
N ASP A 133 13.77 -7.22 10.73
CA ASP A 133 14.41 -7.28 12.04
C ASP A 133 13.51 -8.08 12.99
N SER A 134 14.09 -8.80 13.94
CA SER A 134 13.38 -9.63 14.94
C SER A 134 13.54 -9.03 16.33
N SER A 135 13.35 -7.72 16.44
CA SER A 135 13.51 -7.02 17.71
C SER A 135 12.32 -7.31 18.63
N ASP A 136 12.60 -7.93 19.78
CA ASP A 136 11.63 -8.15 20.88
C ASP A 136 11.01 -6.83 21.40
N MET A 137 11.53 -5.67 20.99
CA MET A 137 11.03 -4.35 21.35
C MET A 137 9.63 -4.04 20.82
N TRP A 138 9.07 -4.88 19.94
CA TRP A 138 7.77 -4.64 19.32
C TRP A 138 6.60 -5.27 20.09
N ASN A 139 6.89 -5.88 21.24
CA ASN A 139 5.87 -6.40 22.15
C ASN A 139 4.93 -5.27 22.61
N GLY A 140 3.69 -5.29 22.11
CA GLY A 140 2.64 -4.30 22.40
C GLY A 140 2.41 -3.26 21.30
N ALA A 141 3.37 -3.01 20.40
CA ALA A 141 3.22 -2.07 19.29
C ALA A 141 2.17 -2.53 18.25
N TRP A 142 1.90 -3.84 18.22
CA TRP A 142 0.90 -4.48 17.38
C TRP A 142 -0.52 -4.43 17.94
N ALA A 143 -0.74 -3.99 19.19
CA ALA A 143 -2.08 -3.87 19.77
C ALA A 143 -3.11 -3.15 18.87
N PRO A 144 -2.75 -2.10 18.10
CA PRO A 144 -3.71 -1.43 17.23
C PRO A 144 -4.29 -2.32 16.11
N ILE A 145 -3.57 -3.35 15.63
CA ILE A 145 -4.07 -4.26 14.58
C ILE A 145 -5.15 -5.21 15.10
N LEU A 146 -5.27 -5.35 16.43
CA LEU A 146 -6.29 -6.18 17.05
C LEU A 146 -7.66 -5.48 17.02
N ARG A 147 -7.71 -4.16 16.79
CA ARG A 147 -8.96 -3.41 16.64
C ARG A 147 -9.66 -3.76 15.32
N PRO A 148 -10.99 -3.62 15.22
CA PRO A 148 -11.70 -3.73 13.95
C PRO A 148 -11.07 -2.85 12.87
N SER A 149 -11.05 -3.33 11.63
CA SER A 149 -10.69 -2.50 10.48
C SER A 149 -11.78 -2.61 9.42
N PRO A 150 -12.66 -1.60 9.29
CA PRO A 150 -13.80 -1.66 8.39
C PRO A 150 -13.39 -1.60 6.91
N MET A 151 -12.20 -1.05 6.61
CA MET A 151 -11.73 -0.84 5.24
C MET A 151 -10.69 -1.85 4.76
N LEU A 152 -10.12 -2.67 5.66
CA LEU A 152 -9.04 -3.59 5.32
C LEU A 152 -9.50 -4.65 4.32
N GLN A 153 -8.83 -4.68 3.18
CA GLN A 153 -9.07 -5.64 2.10
C GLN A 153 -7.91 -6.62 1.92
N ILE A 154 -6.68 -6.13 2.09
CA ILE A 154 -5.47 -6.93 1.94
C ILE A 154 -4.65 -6.80 3.21
N PHE A 155 -4.39 -7.93 3.84
CA PHE A 155 -3.47 -8.05 4.95
C PHE A 155 -2.41 -9.08 4.61
N LYS A 156 -1.17 -8.63 4.48
CA LYS A 156 0.00 -9.47 4.29
C LYS A 156 1.08 -9.00 5.25
N LEU A 157 1.46 -9.88 6.17
CA LEU A 157 2.52 -9.63 7.12
C LEU A 157 3.47 -10.82 7.15
N ALA A 158 4.67 -10.63 6.60
CA ALA A 158 5.73 -11.62 6.60
C ALA A 158 6.83 -11.23 7.60
N ASN A 159 7.51 -12.22 8.18
CA ASN A 159 8.68 -12.02 9.01
C ASN A 159 9.81 -12.91 8.47
N GLU A 160 10.93 -12.30 8.09
CA GLU A 160 12.07 -13.02 7.51
C GLU A 160 12.87 -13.84 8.56
N PHE A 161 12.74 -13.56 9.87
CA PHE A 161 13.71 -14.04 10.87
C PHE A 161 13.16 -14.83 12.06
N SER A 162 11.87 -14.79 12.40
CA SER A 162 11.38 -15.59 13.55
C SER A 162 9.84 -15.67 13.62
N PRO A 163 9.27 -16.75 14.18
CA PRO A 163 7.86 -16.78 14.49
C PRO A 163 7.50 -15.73 15.54
N PHE A 164 6.62 -14.79 15.20
CA PHE A 164 5.99 -13.94 16.21
C PHE A 164 5.50 -14.81 17.35
N THR A 165 5.77 -14.38 18.59
CA THR A 165 5.10 -14.94 19.76
C THR A 165 3.60 -14.82 19.53
N ARG A 166 2.90 -15.97 19.60
CA ARG A 166 1.45 -16.05 19.36
C ARG A 166 0.74 -14.95 20.13
N TYR A 167 0.12 -13.99 19.44
CA TYR A 167 -0.79 -13.04 20.09
C TYR A 167 -2.04 -13.79 20.51
N PRO A 168 -2.35 -13.94 21.81
CA PRO A 168 -3.44 -14.79 22.29
C PRO A 168 -4.83 -14.18 22.08
N ALA A 169 -4.96 -13.09 21.32
CA ALA A 169 -6.21 -12.36 21.11
C ALA A 169 -6.70 -12.54 19.66
N PRO A 170 -8.03 -12.63 19.44
CA PRO A 170 -8.57 -12.76 18.09
C PRO A 170 -8.20 -11.52 17.28
N PHE A 171 -7.44 -11.74 16.21
CA PHE A 171 -7.07 -10.73 15.23
C PHE A 171 -8.32 -10.01 14.69
N LEU A 172 -8.25 -8.67 14.59
CA LEU A 172 -9.35 -7.78 14.17
C LEU A 172 -10.63 -7.88 15.01
N THR A 173 -10.59 -8.49 16.21
CA THR A 173 -11.81 -8.82 17.00
C THR A 173 -12.90 -9.50 16.16
N ASP A 174 -12.50 -10.31 15.18
CA ASP A 174 -13.37 -10.96 14.21
C ASP A 174 -14.24 -10.00 13.35
N HIS A 175 -13.88 -8.72 13.27
CA HIS A 175 -14.60 -7.68 12.52
C HIS A 175 -13.71 -7.01 11.47
N ALA A 176 -13.69 -7.67 10.30
CA ALA A 176 -12.95 -7.26 9.11
C ALA A 176 -13.76 -7.56 7.83
N PRO A 177 -14.93 -6.93 7.66
CA PRO A 177 -15.94 -7.39 6.70
C PRO A 177 -15.49 -7.32 5.24
N GLN A 178 -14.44 -6.54 4.94
CA GLN A 178 -13.96 -6.30 3.57
C GLN A 178 -12.71 -7.11 3.21
N ILE A 179 -12.18 -7.94 4.12
CA ILE A 179 -10.93 -8.65 3.88
C ILE A 179 -11.11 -9.71 2.80
N LYS A 180 -10.21 -9.67 1.80
CA LYS A 180 -10.20 -10.58 0.65
C LYS A 180 -8.93 -11.41 0.61
N ILE A 181 -7.81 -10.82 1.03
CA ILE A 181 -6.51 -11.48 1.03
C ILE A 181 -5.96 -11.39 2.44
N PHE A 182 -5.71 -12.55 3.05
CA PHE A 182 -5.04 -12.66 4.33
C PHE A 182 -3.83 -13.58 4.20
N ARG A 183 -2.64 -13.02 4.41
CA ARG A 183 -1.39 -13.77 4.54
C ARG A 183 -0.66 -13.34 5.79
N SER A 184 -0.34 -14.29 6.65
CA SER A 184 0.47 -13.98 7.82
C SER A 184 1.32 -15.16 8.23
N SER A 185 2.57 -14.87 8.55
CA SER A 185 3.41 -15.77 9.32
C SER A 185 3.12 -15.49 10.80
N ASN A 186 2.47 -16.43 11.49
CA ASN A 186 2.35 -16.46 12.97
C ASN A 186 1.31 -15.55 13.65
N ILE A 187 0.35 -14.97 12.93
CA ILE A 187 -0.86 -14.39 13.57
C ILE A 187 -1.91 -15.49 13.74
N SER A 188 -2.37 -15.71 14.97
CA SER A 188 -3.56 -16.53 15.22
C SER A 188 -4.82 -15.73 14.96
N PHE A 189 -5.77 -16.35 14.27
CA PHE A 189 -7.09 -15.81 14.01
C PHE A 189 -8.14 -16.90 14.24
N ASN A 190 -9.37 -16.49 14.53
CA ASN A 190 -10.47 -17.42 14.74
C ASN A 190 -10.95 -17.97 13.39
N LEU A 191 -10.84 -19.29 13.16
CA LEU A 191 -11.31 -19.95 11.93
C LEU A 191 -12.83 -19.83 11.71
N HIS A 192 -13.58 -19.44 12.73
CA HIS A 192 -15.02 -19.21 12.67
C HIS A 192 -15.38 -17.73 12.52
N ALA A 193 -14.41 -16.84 12.32
CA ALA A 193 -14.69 -15.43 12.17
C ALA A 193 -15.55 -15.16 10.91
N PRO A 194 -16.54 -14.25 10.96
CA PRO A 194 -17.47 -13.99 9.85
C PRO A 194 -16.79 -13.56 8.55
N TRP A 195 -15.59 -12.99 8.63
CA TRP A 195 -14.84 -12.52 7.47
C TRP A 195 -14.20 -13.67 6.67
N ILE A 196 -14.04 -14.86 7.26
CA ILE A 196 -13.40 -16.01 6.59
C ILE A 196 -14.19 -16.51 5.39
N SER A 197 -15.52 -16.45 5.44
CA SER A 197 -16.37 -16.87 4.34
C SER A 197 -16.24 -16.00 3.08
N HIS A 198 -15.65 -14.81 3.18
CA HIS A 198 -15.47 -13.86 2.07
C HIS A 198 -14.02 -13.76 1.60
N ILE A 199 -13.10 -14.51 2.22
CA ILE A 199 -11.68 -14.54 1.82
C ILE A 199 -11.55 -15.21 0.45
N GLN A 200 -10.78 -14.58 -0.42
CA GLN A 200 -10.38 -15.09 -1.73
C GLN A 200 -9.04 -15.81 -1.65
N GLU A 201 -8.16 -15.35 -0.77
CA GLU A 201 -6.85 -15.96 -0.54
C GLU A 201 -6.48 -16.00 0.94
N LEU A 202 -6.22 -17.20 1.44
CA LEU A 202 -5.75 -17.46 2.80
C LEU A 202 -4.40 -18.18 2.76
N THR A 203 -3.37 -17.61 3.35
CA THR A 203 -2.08 -18.28 3.54
C THR A 203 -1.59 -18.08 4.96
N SER A 204 -1.36 -19.17 5.68
CA SER A 204 -0.67 -19.16 6.97
C SER A 204 0.64 -19.91 6.80
N GLU A 205 1.75 -19.18 6.86
CA GLU A 205 3.07 -19.79 6.88
C GLU A 205 3.42 -20.13 8.33
N VAL A 206 3.25 -21.40 8.68
CA VAL A 206 3.82 -21.95 9.90
C VAL A 206 5.28 -22.28 9.59
N HIS A 207 6.20 -21.39 9.96
CA HIS A 207 7.60 -21.78 9.99
C HIS A 207 7.77 -22.86 11.05
N SER A 208 7.87 -24.11 10.60
CA SER A 208 8.40 -25.19 11.42
C SER A 208 9.83 -24.79 11.79
N PRO A 209 10.22 -24.78 13.07
CA PRO A 209 11.63 -24.62 13.38
C PRO A 209 12.35 -25.79 12.71
N CYS A 210 13.24 -25.51 11.77
CA CYS A 210 14.24 -26.49 11.35
C CYS A 210 15.03 -26.84 12.61
N GLN A 211 14.63 -27.91 13.30
CA GLN A 211 15.50 -28.59 14.23
C GLN A 211 16.65 -29.15 13.39
N MET A 212 17.73 -28.37 13.26
CA MET A 212 19.04 -28.96 13.06
C MET A 212 19.43 -29.65 14.37
N SER A 213 18.84 -30.81 14.60
CA SER A 213 19.45 -31.84 15.42
C SER A 213 20.70 -32.31 14.68
N LEU A 214 21.82 -31.64 14.90
CA LEU A 214 23.13 -32.27 14.71
C LEU A 214 23.53 -32.88 16.05
N LEU A 215 23.17 -34.16 16.16
CA LEU A 215 23.91 -35.14 16.94
C LEU A 215 25.37 -35.14 16.44
N HIS A 216 26.30 -34.75 17.30
CA HIS A 216 27.41 -35.59 17.76
C HIS A 216 28.22 -34.86 18.84
#